data_AF-A0A3A2ZBW8-F1
#
_entry.id   AF-A0A3A2ZBW8-F1
#
_cell.length_a   1.000
_cell.length_b   1.000
_cell.length_c   1.000
_cell.angle_alpha   90.00
_cell.angle_beta   90.00
_cell.angle_gamma   90.00
#
_symmetry.space_group_name_H-M   'P 1'
#
loop_
_entity.id
_entity.type
_entity.pdbx_description
1 polymer ?
#
loop_
_entity_poly.entity_id
_entity_poly.type
_entity_poly.pdbx_seq_one_letter_code
_entity_poly.pdbx_strand_id
1 'polypeptide(L)'
;MKDKSVYIIVADEKDPEGKVYHGCFVGQNGTKAGMKSPEWSSTVSKLVGGKAGGKEPVAIGTGTEQSKIDEALKAATDYLE
;
A
#
# COMPACT_ATOMS: atom_id res chain seq x y z
N MET A 1 18.17 4.27 4.63
CA MET A 1 16.81 3.99 4.09
C MET A 1 16.73 2.68 3.31
N LYS A 2 17.83 2.11 2.79
CA LYS A 2 17.78 0.88 1.97
C LYS A 2 17.23 -0.36 2.71
N ASP A 3 17.33 -0.41 4.03
CA ASP A 3 16.96 -1.61 4.81
C ASP A 3 15.51 -1.61 5.31
N LYS A 4 14.85 -0.45 5.32
CA LYS A 4 13.50 -0.30 5.86
C LYS A 4 12.46 -0.36 4.75
N SER A 5 11.37 -1.06 5.01
CA SER A 5 10.16 -1.03 4.19
C SER A 5 9.26 0.12 4.64
N VAL A 6 8.54 0.72 3.70
CA VAL A 6 7.57 1.79 3.97
C VAL A 6 6.33 1.60 3.12
N TYR A 7 5.18 1.92 3.70
CA TYR A 7 3.90 2.00 3.02
C TYR A 7 3.31 3.39 3.26
N ILE A 8 2.76 4.01 2.22
CA ILE A 8 2.13 5.33 2.28
C ILE A 8 0.75 5.23 1.64
N ILE A 9 -0.24 5.81 2.31
CA ILE A 9 -1.59 6.03 1.77
C ILE A 9 -1.87 7.53 1.87
N VAL A 10 -2.46 8.10 0.83
CA VAL A 10 -2.80 9.51 0.71
C VAL A 10 -4.25 9.64 0.25
N ALA A 11 -5.01 10.46 0.94
CA ALA A 11 -6.35 10.88 0.57
C ALA A 11 -6.55 12.35 1.01
N ASP A 12 -7.52 13.03 0.40
CA ASP A 12 -7.86 14.41 0.74
C ASP A 12 -9.17 14.43 1.52
N GLU A 13 -9.09 14.71 2.83
CA GLU A 13 -10.27 14.80 3.71
C GLU A 13 -11.26 15.90 3.26
N LYS A 14 -10.81 16.89 2.49
CA LYS A 14 -11.68 17.95 1.95
C LYS A 14 -12.44 17.51 0.70
N ASP A 15 -12.08 16.37 0.12
CA ASP A 15 -12.75 15.76 -1.03
C ASP A 15 -13.10 14.29 -0.69
N PRO A 16 -14.21 14.03 0.04
CA PRO A 16 -14.56 12.68 0.48
C PRO A 16 -14.85 11.69 -0.66
N GLU A 17 -15.20 12.19 -1.85
CA GLU A 17 -15.39 11.39 -3.07
C GLU A 17 -14.11 11.29 -3.92
N GLY A 18 -13.03 11.91 -3.45
CA GLY A 18 -11.73 11.95 -4.09
C GLY A 18 -11.03 10.59 -4.09
N LYS A 19 -9.91 10.55 -4.82
CA LYS A 19 -9.13 9.32 -4.96
C LYS A 19 -8.24 9.04 -3.75
N VAL A 20 -8.04 7.75 -3.49
CA VAL A 20 -6.94 7.26 -2.65
C VAL A 20 -5.74 6.97 -3.55
N TYR A 21 -4.57 7.46 -3.17
CA TYR A 21 -3.28 7.07 -3.74
C TYR A 21 -2.51 6.29 -2.70
N HIS A 22 -1.88 5.20 -3.10
CA HIS A 22 -1.12 4.39 -2.15
C HIS A 22 0.10 3.76 -2.82
N GLY A 23 1.11 3.45 -2.02
CA GLY A 23 2.29 2.79 -2.54
C GLY A 23 3.24 2.34 -1.45
N CYS A 24 4.14 1.46 -1.84
CA CYS A 24 5.13 0.89 -0.95
C CYS A 24 6.51 0.84 -1.59
N PHE A 25 7.51 0.79 -0.72
CA PHE A 25 8.86 0.39 -1.03
C PHE A 25 9.27 -0.70 -0.05
N VAL A 26 9.77 -1.82 -0.56
CA VAL A 26 10.28 -2.93 0.24
C VAL A 26 11.80 -2.79 0.37
N GLY A 27 12.26 -2.57 1.61
CA GLY A 27 13.68 -2.50 1.91
C GLY A 27 14.36 -3.87 1.85
N GLN A 28 15.69 -3.88 1.85
CA GLN A 28 16.49 -5.10 1.73
C GLN A 28 16.15 -6.17 2.78
N ASN A 29 15.80 -5.78 4.01
CA ASN A 29 15.41 -6.73 5.05
C ASN A 29 14.08 -7.42 4.70
N GLY A 30 13.09 -6.65 4.23
CA GLY A 30 11.81 -7.19 3.76
C GLY A 30 11.99 -8.12 2.56
N THR A 31 12.83 -7.73 1.58
CA THR A 31 13.14 -8.57 0.43
C THR A 31 13.80 -9.89 0.85
N LYS A 32 14.74 -9.87 1.80
CA LYS A 32 15.38 -11.07 2.35
C LYS A 32 14.39 -11.94 3.13
N ALA A 33 13.40 -11.34 3.77
CA ALA A 33 12.29 -12.03 4.43
C ALA A 33 11.20 -12.53 3.47
N GLY A 34 11.36 -12.32 2.16
CA GLY A 34 10.44 -12.82 1.14
C GLY A 34 9.28 -11.89 0.79
N MET A 35 9.17 -10.71 1.41
CA MET A 35 8.13 -9.74 1.08
C MET A 35 8.16 -9.35 -0.40
N LYS A 36 6.96 -9.14 -0.97
CA LYS A 36 6.79 -8.73 -2.36
C LYS A 36 6.03 -7.42 -2.46
N SER A 37 6.62 -6.40 -3.09
CA SER A 37 5.96 -5.09 -3.24
C SER A 37 4.61 -5.18 -3.96
N PRO A 38 4.43 -5.97 -5.05
CA PRO A 38 3.14 -6.04 -5.74
C PRO A 38 2.05 -6.72 -4.90
N GLU A 39 2.41 -7.75 -4.13
CA GLU A 39 1.46 -8.45 -3.26
C GLU A 39 1.01 -7.55 -2.11
N TRP A 40 1.96 -6.89 -1.45
CA TRP A 40 1.67 -5.96 -0.36
C TRP A 40 0.77 -4.81 -0.81
N SER A 41 1.04 -4.26 -2.00
CA SER A 41 0.21 -3.20 -2.57
C SER A 41 -1.18 -3.70 -3.01
N SER A 42 -1.28 -4.95 -3.49
CA SER A 42 -2.55 -5.58 -3.85
C SER A 42 -3.47 -5.78 -2.64
N THR A 43 -2.92 -6.10 -1.46
CA THR A 43 -3.68 -6.18 -0.20
C THR A 43 -4.46 -4.90 0.08
N VAL A 44 -3.82 -3.74 -0.12
CA VAL A 44 -4.45 -2.43 0.06
C VAL A 44 -5.43 -2.10 -1.06
N SER A 45 -5.07 -2.30 -2.33
CA SER A 45 -5.93 -1.90 -3.46
C SER A 45 -7.29 -2.61 -3.47
N LYS A 46 -7.35 -3.83 -2.92
CA LYS A 46 -8.61 -4.59 -2.75
C LYS A 46 -9.57 -3.93 -1.76
N LEU A 47 -9.05 -3.24 -0.76
CA LEU A 47 -9.85 -2.57 0.28
C LEU A 47 -10.24 -1.16 -0.15
N VAL A 48 -9.32 -0.41 -0.76
CA VAL A 48 -9.58 0.97 -1.21
C VAL A 48 -10.29 1.06 -2.57
N GLY A 49 -10.72 -0.08 -3.15
CA GLY A 49 -11.58 -0.11 -4.34
C GLY A 49 -10.90 0.18 -5.67
N GLY A 50 -9.65 -0.26 -5.88
CA GLY A 50 -8.96 -0.02 -7.15
C GLY A 50 -7.90 -1.05 -7.51
N LYS A 51 -6.83 -0.60 -8.17
CA LYS A 51 -5.79 -1.47 -8.73
C LYS A 51 -4.40 -0.99 -8.32
N ALA A 52 -3.51 -1.94 -8.09
CA ALA A 52 -2.10 -1.71 -7.87
C ALA A 52 -1.25 -2.40 -8.95
N GLY A 53 -0.07 -1.84 -9.20
CA GLY A 53 0.93 -2.41 -10.10
C GLY A 53 2.35 -1.95 -9.74
N GLY A 54 3.34 -2.66 -10.27
CA GLY A 54 4.75 -2.37 -10.00
C GLY A 54 5.63 -3.61 -10.14
N LYS A 55 6.92 -3.43 -9.89
CA LYS A 55 7.92 -4.49 -9.80
C LYS A 55 8.79 -4.21 -8.58
N GLU A 56 9.36 -5.26 -8.00
CA GLU A 56 10.26 -5.10 -6.85
C GLU A 56 11.31 -3.99 -7.10
N PRO A 57 11.59 -3.12 -6.11
CA PRO A 57 11.06 -3.13 -4.75
C PRO A 57 9.83 -2.22 -4.53
N VAL A 58 9.17 -1.72 -5.58
CA VAL A 58 8.13 -0.68 -5.48
C VAL A 58 6.82 -1.10 -6.14
N ALA A 59 5.71 -0.80 -5.51
CA ALA A 59 4.39 -0.92 -6.14
C ALA A 59 3.49 0.22 -5.69
N ILE A 60 2.66 0.70 -6.61
CA ILE A 60 1.79 1.87 -6.44
C ILE A 60 0.39 1.49 -6.93
N GLY A 61 -0.64 2.02 -6.30
CA GLY A 61 -2.01 1.86 -6.73
C GLY A 61 -2.86 3.09 -6.44
N THR A 62 -4.09 3.01 -6.95
CA THR A 62 -5.13 4.00 -6.71
C THR A 62 -6.41 3.31 -6.31
N GLY A 63 -7.29 4.04 -5.62
CA GLY A 63 -8.61 3.61 -5.20
C GLY A 63 -9.58 4.78 -5.08
N THR A 64 -10.82 4.47 -4.70
CA THR A 64 -11.93 5.43 -4.52
C THR A 64 -12.60 5.33 -3.14
N GLU A 65 -12.31 4.29 -2.36
CA GLU A 65 -12.96 4.03 -1.08
C GLU A 65 -12.17 4.65 0.09
N GLN A 66 -12.28 5.98 0.28
CA GLN A 66 -11.59 6.67 1.38
C GLN A 66 -12.03 6.20 2.77
N SER A 67 -13.29 5.74 2.91
CA SER A 67 -13.81 5.19 4.17
C SER A 67 -13.11 3.91 4.63
N LYS A 68 -12.31 3.29 3.75
CA LYS A 68 -11.58 2.03 4.01
C LYS A 68 -10.10 2.23 4.32
N ILE A 69 -9.62 3.47 4.45
CA ILE A 69 -8.19 3.75 4.67
C ILE A 69 -7.65 3.11 5.95
N ASP A 70 -8.37 3.17 7.06
CA ASP A 70 -7.91 2.58 8.33
C ASP A 70 -7.82 1.05 8.25
N GLU A 71 -8.82 0.42 7.63
CA GLU A 71 -8.83 -1.04 7.37
C GLU A 71 -7.67 -1.43 6.45
N ALA A 72 -7.43 -0.63 5.41
CA ALA A 72 -6.32 -0.84 4.47
C ALA A 72 -4.95 -0.66 5.12
N LEU A 73 -4.80 0.35 5.99
CA LEU A 73 -3.57 0.56 6.74
C LEU A 73 -3.30 -0.61 7.67
N LYS A 74 -4.32 -1.10 8.38
CA LYS A 74 -4.21 -2.31 9.22
C LYS A 74 -3.77 -3.51 8.37
N ALA A 75 -4.42 -3.77 7.24
CA ALA A 75 -4.06 -4.90 6.38
C ALA A 75 -2.63 -4.79 5.81
N ALA A 76 -2.15 -3.56 5.55
CA ALA A 76 -0.77 -3.33 5.18
C ALA A 76 0.19 -3.63 6.35
N THR A 77 -0.16 -3.29 7.58
CA THR A 77 0.63 -3.62 8.77
C THR A 77 0.65 -5.13 9.03
N ASP A 78 -0.51 -5.79 9.00
CA ASP A 78 -0.65 -7.22 9.25
C ASP A 78 0.15 -8.08 8.23
N TYR A 79 0.34 -7.60 6.99
CA TYR A 79 1.17 -8.30 5.99
C TYR A 79 2.66 -8.42 6.41
N LEU A 80 3.12 -7.60 7.36
CA LEU A 80 4.50 -7.62 7.85
C LEU A 80 4.74 -8.60 8.99
N GLU A 81 3.68 -9.15 9.58
CA GLU A 81 3.71 -10.11 10.70
C GLU A 81 3.72 -11.55 10.20
#